data_AF-A0A0Q4LTB6-F1
#
_entry.id   AF-A0A0Q4LTB6-F1
#
_cell.length_a   1.000
_cell.length_b   1.000
_cell.length_c   1.000
_cell.angle_alpha   90.00
_cell.angle_beta   90.00
_cell.angle_gamma   90.00
#
_symmetry.space_group_name_H-M   'P 1'
#
loop_
_entity.id
_entity.type
_entity.pdbx_description
1 polymer ?
#
loop_
_entity_poly.entity_id
_entity_poly.type
_entity_poly.pdbx_seq_one_letter_code
_entity_poly.pdbx_strand_id
1 'polypeptide(L)'
;MTTKEIIIVLVIYVILPLIGLLYSLMLIRQIKNEEILNAPIPELLMVFVTYGGLLLVVLTTLLWKWSGMASVGSLYLTLVAPIFMGLIAYRHRQTKTISKYHNWTYISGLLYFIIAPLTFGLLFLARKN
;
A
#
# COMPACT_ATOMS: atom_id res chain seq x y z
N MET A 1 26.73 -7.43 10.56
CA MET A 1 25.36 -7.83 10.15
C MET A 1 25.18 -9.28 10.55
N THR A 2 24.18 -9.61 11.36
CA THR A 2 23.95 -10.99 11.83
C THR A 2 23.13 -11.79 10.81
N THR A 3 23.13 -13.12 10.90
CA THR A 3 22.32 -13.98 10.01
C THR A 3 20.83 -13.66 10.12
N LYS A 4 20.34 -13.38 11.34
CA LYS A 4 18.95 -12.95 11.57
C LYS A 4 18.62 -11.65 10.83
N GLU A 5 19.56 -10.72 10.87
CA GLU A 5 19.40 -9.42 10.23
C GLU A 5 19.30 -9.53 8.69
N ILE A 6 20.13 -10.40 8.09
CA ILE A 6 20.10 -10.68 6.65
C ILE A 6 18.75 -11.27 6.24
N ILE A 7 18.21 -12.20 7.03
CA ILE A 7 16.90 -12.82 6.76
C ILE A 7 15.79 -11.78 6.78
N ILE A 8 15.78 -10.88 7.78
CA ILE A 8 14.75 -9.83 7.89
C ILE A 8 14.78 -8.90 6.67
N VAL A 9 15.97 -8.47 6.25
CA VAL A 9 16.14 -7.60 5.08
C VAL A 9 15.66 -8.29 3.80
N LEU A 10 16.02 -9.57 3.60
CA LEU A 10 15.56 -10.34 2.44
C LEU A 10 14.03 -10.49 2.43
N VAL A 11 13.42 -10.77 3.59
CA VAL A 11 11.97 -10.93 3.68
C VAL A 11 11.25 -9.62 3.35
N ILE A 12 11.67 -8.51 3.98
CA ILE A 12 11.00 -7.20 3.85
C ILE A 12 11.21 -6.61 2.46
N TYR A 13 12.43 -6.62 1.93
CA TYR A 13 12.76 -5.88 0.71
C TYR A 13 12.80 -6.72 -0.56
N VAL A 14 12.75 -8.06 -0.46
CA VAL A 14 12.80 -8.94 -1.65
C VAL A 14 11.56 -9.84 -1.71
N ILE A 15 11.38 -10.71 -0.72
CA ILE A 15 10.33 -11.74 -0.79
C ILE A 15 8.94 -11.10 -0.80
N LEU A 16 8.68 -10.17 0.12
CA LEU A 16 7.36 -9.54 0.27
C LEU A 16 6.98 -8.66 -0.95
N PRO A 17 7.88 -7.82 -1.50
CA PRO A 17 7.63 -7.11 -2.75
C PRO A 17 7.40 -8.03 -3.94
N LEU A 18 8.15 -9.14 -4.07
CA LEU A 18 7.96 -10.09 -5.16
C LEU A 18 6.58 -10.77 -5.08
N ILE A 19 6.16 -11.20 -3.89
CA ILE A 19 4.82 -11.77 -3.68
C ILE A 19 3.74 -10.77 -4.06
N GLY A 20 3.88 -9.52 -3.59
CA GLY A 20 2.93 -8.46 -3.93
C GLY A 20 2.87 -8.19 -5.43
N LEU A 21 4.02 -8.17 -6.11
CA LEU A 21 4.11 -7.97 -7.56
C LEU A 21 3.41 -9.12 -8.31
N LEU A 22 3.68 -10.37 -7.96
CA LEU A 22 3.02 -11.52 -8.55
C LEU A 22 1.49 -11.44 -8.38
N TYR A 23 1.02 -11.10 -7.17
CA TYR A 23 -0.40 -10.94 -6.92
C TYR A 23 -1.02 -9.82 -7.76
N SER A 24 -0.34 -8.68 -7.89
CA SER A 24 -0.80 -7.57 -8.73
C SER A 24 -0.92 -7.96 -10.21
N LEU A 25 0.02 -8.77 -10.73
CA LEU A 25 -0.04 -9.27 -12.10
C LEU A 25 -1.19 -10.25 -12.30
N MET A 26 -1.43 -11.12 -11.33
CA MET A 26 -2.58 -12.04 -11.34
C MET A 26 -3.89 -11.26 -11.36
N LEU A 27 -4.00 -10.21 -10.53
CA LEU A 27 -5.18 -9.34 -10.49
C LEU A 27 -5.41 -8.62 -11.83
N ILE A 28 -4.36 -8.08 -12.45
CA ILE A 28 -4.46 -7.42 -13.77
C ILE A 28 -4.92 -8.42 -14.83
N ARG A 29 -4.38 -9.64 -14.83
CA ARG A 29 -4.82 -10.70 -15.75
C ARG A 29 -6.30 -11.01 -15.54
N GLN A 30 -6.74 -11.13 -14.29
CA GLN A 30 -8.14 -11.37 -13.96
C GLN A 30 -9.05 -10.24 -14.46
N ILE A 31 -8.67 -8.98 -14.24
CA ILE A 31 -9.44 -7.81 -14.71
C ILE A 31 -9.60 -7.82 -16.23
N LYS A 32 -8.52 -8.15 -16.95
CA LYS A 32 -8.54 -8.25 -18.42
C LYS A 32 -9.46 -9.37 -18.90
N ASN A 33 -9.47 -10.51 -18.21
CA ASN A 33 -10.33 -11.64 -18.56
C ASN A 33 -11.81 -11.39 -18.25
N GLU A 34 -12.12 -10.53 -17.27
CA GLU A 34 -13.49 -10.13 -16.93
C GLU A 34 -14.06 -9.03 -17.86
N GLU A 35 -13.28 -8.58 -18.86
CA GLU A 35 -13.68 -7.59 -19.89
C GLU A 35 -14.36 -6.33 -19.33
N ILE A 36 -13.89 -5.86 -18.18
CA ILE A 36 -14.54 -4.77 -17.46
C ILE A 36 -14.31 -3.45 -18.18
N LEU A 37 -15.41 -2.81 -18.57
CA LEU A 37 -15.42 -1.50 -19.17
C LEU A 37 -14.75 -0.47 -18.24
N ASN A 38 -13.75 0.25 -18.76
CA ASN A 38 -13.01 1.30 -18.05
C ASN A 38 -12.45 0.87 -16.69
N ALA A 39 -11.86 -0.34 -16.61
CA ALA A 39 -11.31 -0.84 -15.35
C ALA A 39 -10.25 0.09 -14.72
N PRO A 40 -10.25 0.29 -13.39
CA PRO A 40 -9.39 1.23 -12.69
C PRO A 40 -8.00 0.63 -12.40
N ILE A 41 -7.34 0.10 -13.42
CA ILE A 41 -6.03 -0.58 -13.28
C ILE A 41 -4.94 0.35 -12.71
N PRO A 42 -4.73 1.58 -13.21
CA PRO A 42 -3.66 2.43 -12.68
C PRO A 42 -3.96 2.88 -11.25
N GLU A 43 -5.22 3.15 -10.92
CA GLU A 43 -5.63 3.50 -9.56
C GLU A 43 -5.47 2.31 -8.60
N LEU A 44 -5.79 1.08 -9.02
CA LEU A 44 -5.52 -0.14 -8.25
C LEU A 44 -4.03 -0.34 -7.98
N LEU A 45 -3.18 -0.10 -8.98
CA LEU A 45 -1.73 -0.17 -8.82
C LEU A 45 -1.23 0.90 -7.85
N MET A 46 -1.77 2.12 -7.93
CA MET A 46 -1.45 3.19 -6.97
C MET A 46 -1.87 2.82 -5.55
N VAL A 47 -3.06 2.24 -5.38
CA VAL A 47 -3.53 1.70 -4.09
C VAL A 47 -2.58 0.63 -3.58
N PHE A 48 -2.21 -0.33 -4.42
CA PHE A 48 -1.27 -1.41 -4.08
C PHE A 48 0.09 -0.86 -3.62
N VAL A 49 0.70 0.06 -4.38
CA VAL A 49 1.99 0.66 -4.03
C VAL A 49 1.91 1.42 -2.71
N THR A 50 0.81 2.14 -2.47
CA THR A 50 0.64 2.94 -1.26
C THR A 50 0.45 2.08 -0.01
N TYR A 51 -0.44 1.09 -0.06
CA TYR A 51 -0.64 0.16 1.06
C TYR A 51 0.55 -0.78 1.26
N GLY A 52 1.18 -1.23 0.18
CA GLY A 52 2.43 -1.97 0.23
C GLY A 52 3.55 -1.15 0.87
N GLY A 53 3.69 0.12 0.50
CA GLY A 53 4.61 1.05 1.13
C GLY A 53 4.34 1.23 2.62
N LEU A 54 3.08 1.38 3.02
CA LEU A 54 2.68 1.46 4.43
C LEU A 54 3.09 0.20 5.19
N LEU A 55 2.82 -0.98 4.63
CA LEU A 55 3.22 -2.26 5.20
C LEU A 55 4.75 -2.36 5.35
N LEU A 56 5.51 -1.94 4.33
CA LEU A 56 6.97 -1.94 4.39
C LEU A 56 7.49 -1.01 5.49
N VAL A 57 6.91 0.18 5.66
CA VAL A 57 7.29 1.09 6.76
C VAL A 57 6.99 0.47 8.12
N VAL A 58 5.82 -0.16 8.29
CA VAL A 58 5.47 -0.88 9.53
C VAL A 58 6.49 -1.98 9.84
N LEU A 59 6.74 -2.87 8.89
CA LEU A 59 7.66 -3.99 9.08
C LEU A 59 9.09 -3.51 9.33
N THR A 60 9.54 -2.48 8.60
CA THR A 60 10.86 -1.88 8.82
C THR A 60 10.96 -1.27 10.21
N THR A 61 9.90 -0.65 10.73
CA THR A 61 9.90 -0.04 12.06
C THR A 61 9.92 -1.08 13.18
N LEU A 62 9.20 -2.19 13.01
CA LEU A 62 9.06 -3.22 14.05
C LEU A 62 10.20 -4.25 14.05
N LEU A 63 10.72 -4.61 12.87
CA LEU A 63 11.67 -5.72 12.72
C LEU A 63 13.08 -5.25 12.36
N TRP A 64 13.23 -3.99 11.95
CA TRP A 64 14.51 -3.45 11.48
C TRP A 64 14.85 -2.10 12.11
N LYS A 65 16.06 -1.61 11.84
CA LYS A 65 16.45 -0.26 12.26
C LYS A 65 15.88 0.76 11.29
N TRP A 66 15.37 1.85 11.84
CA TRP A 66 14.92 2.99 11.03
C TRP A 66 16.07 3.48 10.14
N SER A 67 15.81 3.56 8.84
CA SER A 67 16.79 3.96 7.83
C SER A 67 16.32 5.23 7.10
N GLY A 68 17.24 5.90 6.39
CA GLY A 68 16.87 7.03 5.52
C GLY A 68 15.83 6.64 4.47
N MET A 69 15.86 5.41 3.98
CA MET A 69 14.87 4.89 3.02
C MET A 69 13.48 4.74 3.65
N ALA A 70 13.40 4.34 4.93
CA ALA A 70 12.15 4.33 5.67
C ALA A 70 11.58 5.75 5.85
N SER A 71 12.44 6.75 6.10
CA SER A 71 12.03 8.16 6.18
C SER A 71 11.43 8.67 4.86
N VAL A 72 12.04 8.33 3.72
CA VAL A 72 11.52 8.71 2.40
C VAL A 72 10.15 8.07 2.16
N GLY A 73 10.02 6.77 2.45
CA GLY A 73 8.74 6.07 2.37
C GLY A 73 7.68 6.69 3.27
N SER A 74 8.01 7.01 4.53
CA SER A 74 7.07 7.64 5.45
C SER A 74 6.65 9.03 5.00
N LEU A 75 7.58 9.85 4.48
CA LEU A 75 7.25 11.20 3.98
C LEU A 75 6.30 11.14 2.77
N TYR A 76 6.56 10.23 1.83
CA TYR A 76 5.65 9.98 0.71
C TYR A 76 4.25 9.60 1.22
N LEU A 77 4.17 8.66 2.18
CA LEU A 77 2.90 8.19 2.73
C LEU A 77 2.16 9.26 3.53
N THR A 78 2.85 10.18 4.19
CA THR A 78 2.19 11.23 4.98
C THR A 78 1.74 12.41 4.11
N LEU A 79 2.50 12.78 3.07
CA LEU A 79 2.24 14.01 2.31
C LEU A 79 1.60 13.76 0.95
N VAL A 80 2.11 12.77 0.21
CA VAL A 80 1.79 12.57 -1.19
C VAL A 80 0.67 11.54 -1.37
N ALA A 81 0.75 10.42 -0.65
CA ALA A 81 -0.25 9.37 -0.72
C ALA A 81 -1.69 9.81 -0.36
N PRO A 82 -1.95 10.69 0.63
CA PRO A 82 -3.30 11.16 0.91
C PRO A 82 -3.92 11.92 -0.26
N ILE A 83 -3.11 12.66 -1.02
CA ILE A 83 -3.57 13.39 -2.22
C ILE A 83 -4.04 12.38 -3.27
N PHE A 84 -3.20 11.39 -3.59
CA PHE A 84 -3.58 10.35 -4.56
C PHE A 84 -4.79 9.55 -4.10
N MET A 85 -4.85 9.13 -2.84
CA MET A 85 -5.97 8.37 -2.30
C MET A 85 -7.27 9.17 -2.26
N GLY A 86 -7.20 10.46 -1.94
CA GLY A 86 -8.33 11.38 -2.03
C GLY A 86 -8.83 11.56 -3.46
N LEU A 87 -7.93 11.75 -4.42
CA LEU A 87 -8.28 11.86 -5.85
C LEU A 87 -8.92 10.57 -6.37
N ILE A 88 -8.37 9.41 -6.00
CA ILE A 88 -8.90 8.09 -6.36
C ILE A 88 -10.31 7.89 -5.79
N ALA A 89 -10.50 8.18 -4.50
CA ALA A 89 -11.80 8.09 -3.84
C ALA A 89 -12.82 9.06 -4.48
N TYR A 90 -12.40 10.28 -4.82
CA TYR A 90 -13.27 11.25 -5.48
C TYR A 90 -13.70 10.78 -6.87
N ARG A 91 -12.74 10.37 -7.73
CA ARG A 91 -13.01 9.92 -9.11
C ARG A 91 -13.93 8.71 -9.15
N HIS A 92 -13.75 7.75 -8.23
CA HIS A 92 -14.54 6.52 -8.24
C HIS A 92 -15.82 6.58 -7.40
N ARG A 93 -16.16 7.73 -6.79
CA ARG A 93 -17.38 7.90 -6.00
C ARG A 93 -18.65 7.57 -6.80
N GLN A 94 -18.68 7.95 -8.07
CA GLN A 94 -19.83 7.72 -8.96
C GLN A 94 -19.76 6.38 -9.68
N THR A 95 -18.56 5.83 -9.89
CA THR A 95 -18.35 4.59 -10.64
C THR A 95 -18.22 3.34 -9.76
N LYS A 96 -18.31 3.47 -8.43
CA LYS A 96 -18.10 2.38 -7.48
C LYS A 96 -19.04 1.18 -7.67
N THR A 97 -20.20 1.36 -8.30
CA THR A 97 -21.18 0.29 -8.55
C THR A 97 -20.94 -0.45 -9.87
N ILE A 98 -20.03 0.02 -10.74
CA ILE A 98 -19.79 -0.58 -12.06
C ILE A 98 -19.15 -1.97 -11.92
N SER A 99 -18.18 -2.12 -11.01
CA SER A 99 -17.56 -3.41 -10.75
C SER A 99 -16.94 -3.48 -9.35
N LYS A 100 -16.64 -4.70 -8.89
CA LYS A 100 -15.95 -4.94 -7.62
C LYS A 100 -14.63 -4.19 -7.51
N TYR A 101 -13.89 -4.05 -8.62
CA TYR A 101 -12.61 -3.35 -8.64
C TYR A 101 -12.76 -1.84 -8.46
N HIS A 102 -13.79 -1.23 -9.04
CA HIS A 102 -14.12 0.18 -8.79
C HIS A 102 -14.47 0.40 -7.32
N ASN A 103 -15.28 -0.50 -6.75
CA ASN A 103 -15.65 -0.43 -5.34
C ASN A 103 -14.42 -0.59 -4.42
N TRP A 104 -13.56 -1.59 -4.66
CA TRP A 104 -12.34 -1.79 -3.89
C TRP A 104 -11.43 -0.58 -3.96
N THR A 105 -11.22 -0.03 -5.15
CA THR A 105 -10.40 1.17 -5.36
C THR A 105 -10.95 2.37 -4.58
N TYR A 106 -12.27 2.59 -4.64
CA TYR A 106 -12.95 3.64 -3.90
C TYR A 106 -12.83 3.46 -2.37
N ILE A 107 -13.14 2.26 -1.87
CA ILE A 107 -13.11 1.96 -0.44
C ILE A 107 -11.68 2.06 0.09
N SER A 108 -10.69 1.53 -0.63
CA SER A 108 -9.28 1.65 -0.27
C SER A 108 -8.83 3.12 -0.21
N GLY A 109 -9.23 3.95 -1.17
CA GLY A 109 -8.94 5.39 -1.12
C GLY A 109 -9.49 6.06 0.13
N LEU A 110 -10.72 5.74 0.54
CA LEU A 110 -11.31 6.28 1.78
C LEU A 110 -10.66 5.74 3.05
N LEU A 111 -10.46 4.42 3.12
CA LEU A 111 -9.90 3.77 4.30
C LEU A 111 -8.48 4.24 4.60
N TYR A 112 -7.74 4.72 3.59
CA TYR A 112 -6.40 5.24 3.78
C TYR A 112 -6.33 6.35 4.82
N PHE A 113 -7.33 7.25 4.84
CA PHE A 113 -7.40 8.37 5.78
C PHE A 113 -7.64 7.94 7.24
N ILE A 114 -8.07 6.70 7.46
CA ILE A 114 -8.24 6.12 8.79
C ILE A 114 -7.02 5.24 9.12
N ILE A 115 -6.67 4.34 8.21
CA ILE A 115 -5.62 3.35 8.40
C ILE A 115 -4.26 4.02 8.56
N ALA A 116 -3.87 4.97 7.69
CA ALA A 116 -2.52 5.53 7.75
C ALA A 116 -2.27 6.30 9.07
N PRO A 117 -3.13 7.23 9.53
CA PRO A 117 -2.94 7.91 10.81
C PRO A 117 -2.93 6.95 12.00
N LEU A 118 -3.84 5.97 12.03
CA LEU A 118 -3.85 4.94 13.08
C LEU A 118 -2.54 4.15 13.09
N THR A 119 -2.05 3.76 11.92
CA THR A 119 -0.81 2.99 11.78
C THR A 119 0.38 3.79 12.30
N PHE A 120 0.52 5.05 11.89
CA PHE A 120 1.59 5.92 12.39
C PHE A 120 1.48 6.20 13.90
N GLY A 121 0.26 6.40 14.41
CA GLY A 121 0.02 6.57 15.85
C GLY A 121 0.42 5.34 16.67
N LEU A 122 0.04 4.15 16.20
CA LEU A 122 0.42 2.88 16.85
C LEU A 122 1.93 2.65 16.80
N LEU A 123 2.59 2.92 15.67
CA LEU A 123 4.05 2.81 15.56
C LEU A 123 4.76 3.79 16.50
N PHE A 124 4.24 5.01 16.65
CA PHE A 124 4.78 6.00 17.57
C PHE A 124 4.68 5.53 19.04
N LEU A 125 3.55 4.96 19.43
CA LEU A 125 3.35 4.39 20.76
C LEU A 125 4.25 3.18 21.01
N ALA A 126 4.33 2.26 20.04
CA ALA A 126 5.13 1.04 20.14
C ALA A 126 6.63 1.33 20.28
N ARG A 127 7.14 2.43 19.71
CA ARG A 127 8.55 2.82 19.83
C ARG A 127 8.91 3.42 21.19
N LYS A 128 7.93 3.94 21.94
CA LYS A 128 8.16 4.63 23.22
C LYS A 128 8.25 3.64 24.40
N ASN A 129 7.72 2.44 24.24
CA ASN A 129 7.81 1.34 25.21
C ASN A 129 9.02 0.45 24.91
#